data_AF-A0A943QZH7-F1
#
_entry.id   AF-A0A943QZH7-F1
#
_cell.length_a   1.000
_cell.length_b   1.000
_cell.length_c   1.000
_cell.angle_alpha   90.00
_cell.angle_beta   90.00
_cell.angle_gamma   90.00
#
_symmetry.space_group_name_H-M   'P 1'
#
loop_
_entity.id
_entity.type
_entity.pdbx_description
1 polymer ?
#
loop_
_entity_poly.entity_id
_entity_poly.type
_entity_poly.pdbx_seq_one_letter_code
_entity_poly.pdbx_strand_id
1 'polypeptide(L)'
;MTLCNAGHGEEQLTELIRTLQNRTRYKTHFLIPGKGDKLYPLAVEQVQYFYIAEGVVRAVVDSECSYVIPHTLDELTDCLDPALFFRANRQYLLSRSAIRDLDLWFNNRLSVNLRIPTEDKILISKVRVNEFKTWFSGY
;
A
#
# COMPACT_ATOMS: atom_id res chain seq x y z
N MET A 1 5.88 52.35 20.06
CA MET A 1 6.47 51.11 20.57
C MET A 1 5.48 49.99 20.26
N THR A 2 5.86 49.14 19.31
CA THR A 2 5.37 47.78 19.02
C THR A 2 3.86 47.56 18.77
N LEU A 3 3.48 47.45 17.49
CA LEU A 3 2.26 46.79 17.06
C LEU A 3 2.60 45.65 16.09
N CYS A 4 2.01 44.49 16.37
CA CYS A 4 1.72 43.37 15.46
C CYS A 4 2.89 42.50 14.97
N ASN A 5 3.29 41.52 15.80
CA ASN A 5 4.02 40.31 15.36
C ASN A 5 3.12 39.05 15.33
N ALA A 6 1.79 39.22 15.42
CA ALA A 6 0.84 38.12 15.57
C ALA A 6 0.39 37.47 14.25
N GLY A 7 0.37 38.19 13.13
CA GLY A 7 -0.11 37.67 11.84
C GLY A 7 0.85 36.73 11.13
N HIS A 8 2.16 36.88 11.34
CA HIS A 8 3.19 36.10 10.63
C HIS A 8 3.27 34.64 11.10
N GLY A 9 2.97 34.37 12.37
CA GLY A 9 2.98 33.01 12.93
C GLY A 9 1.79 32.16 12.47
N GLU A 10 0.61 32.76 12.34
CA GLU A 10 -0.61 32.05 11.90
C GLU A 10 -0.55 31.71 10.41
N GLU A 11 0.02 32.59 9.57
CA GLU A 11 0.25 32.32 8.16
C GLU A 11 1.26 31.19 7.94
N GLN A 12 2.38 31.19 8.68
CA GLN A 12 3.37 30.11 8.63
C GLN A 12 2.81 28.77 9.12
N LEU A 13 2.00 28.80 10.19
CA LEU A 13 1.33 27.59 10.69
C LEU A 13 0.32 27.05 9.68
N THR A 14 -0.45 27.93 9.03
CA THR A 14 -1.42 27.55 8.01
C THR A 14 -0.73 26.93 6.80
N GLU A 15 0.39 27.49 6.35
CA GLU A 15 1.17 26.97 5.23
C GLU A 15 1.83 25.62 5.56
N LEU A 16 2.32 25.46 6.79
CA LEU A 16 2.82 24.17 7.28
C LEU A 16 1.72 23.11 7.33
N ILE A 17 0.54 23.44 7.87
CA ILE A 17 -0.62 22.54 7.91
C ILE A 17 -1.04 22.12 6.50
N ARG A 18 -1.12 23.06 5.55
CA ARG A 18 -1.42 22.76 4.14
C ARG A 18 -0.38 21.86 3.49
N THR A 19 0.90 22.11 3.77
CA THR A 19 2.01 21.30 3.26
C THR A 19 1.96 19.89 3.82
N LEU A 20 1.68 19.73 5.11
CA LEU A 20 1.51 18.41 5.75
C LEU A 20 0.27 17.68 5.20
N GLN A 21 -0.85 18.37 5.03
CA GLN A 21 -2.08 17.81 4.44
C GLN A 21 -1.91 17.37 2.98
N ASN A 22 -1.06 18.05 2.21
CA ASN A 22 -0.75 17.67 0.83
C ASN A 22 0.26 16.52 0.72
N ARG A 23 1.12 16.31 1.73
CA ARG A 23 2.08 15.20 1.76
C ARG A 23 1.45 13.83 2.04
N THR A 24 0.20 13.79 2.50
CA THR A 24 -0.48 12.56 2.97
C THR A 24 -1.70 12.17 2.12
N ARG A 25 -1.74 12.55 0.84
CA ARG A 25 -2.82 12.10 -0.05
C ARG A 25 -2.41 10.81 -0.75
N TYR A 26 -2.61 9.70 -0.05
CA TYR A 26 -2.55 8.37 -0.65
C TYR A 26 -3.67 8.18 -1.67
N LYS A 27 -3.40 7.35 -2.66
CA LYS A 27 -4.37 6.98 -3.69
C LYS A 27 -5.52 6.22 -3.04
N THR A 28 -6.76 6.60 -3.37
CA THR A 28 -7.96 5.92 -2.84
C THR A 28 -8.62 5.03 -3.89
N HIS A 29 -8.45 5.32 -5.18
CA HIS A 29 -9.05 4.59 -6.28
C HIS A 29 -8.11 4.46 -7.48
N PHE A 30 -8.22 3.35 -8.22
CA PHE A 30 -7.70 3.18 -9.58
C PHE A 30 -8.82 3.31 -10.60
N LEU A 31 -8.52 3.90 -11.75
CA LEU A 31 -9.45 3.97 -12.87
C LEU A 31 -9.07 2.87 -13.86
N ILE A 32 -9.90 1.82 -13.91
CA ILE A 32 -9.67 0.66 -14.77
C ILE A 32 -10.38 0.89 -16.11
N PRO A 33 -9.66 0.84 -17.25
CA PRO A 33 -10.27 0.94 -18.58
C PRO A 33 -11.28 -0.18 -18.84
N GLY A 34 -12.49 0.19 -19.26
CA GLY A 34 -13.55 -0.70 -19.69
C GLY A 34 -13.66 -0.82 -21.20
N LYS A 35 -14.72 -1.48 -21.70
CA LYS A 35 -15.06 -1.47 -23.13
C LYS A 35 -15.60 -0.09 -23.52
N GLY A 36 -15.05 0.49 -24.60
CA GLY A 36 -15.37 1.85 -25.04
C GLY A 36 -14.77 2.92 -24.12
N ASP A 37 -15.41 4.09 -24.03
CA ASP A 37 -14.94 5.23 -23.22
C ASP A 37 -15.35 5.15 -21.74
N LYS A 38 -15.36 3.94 -21.16
CA LYS A 38 -15.77 3.72 -19.76
C LYS A 38 -14.56 3.51 -18.87
N LEU A 39 -14.59 4.11 -17.68
CA LEU A 39 -13.63 3.87 -16.59
C LEU A 39 -14.38 3.34 -15.38
N TYR A 40 -13.90 2.21 -14.85
CA TYR A 40 -14.44 1.63 -13.62
C TYR A 40 -13.57 2.04 -12.43
N PRO A 41 -14.14 2.66 -11.39
CA PRO A 41 -13.40 2.95 -10.17
C PRO A 41 -13.19 1.65 -9.39
N LEU A 42 -11.93 1.31 -9.13
CA LEU A 42 -11.52 0.26 -8.21
C LEU A 42 -11.03 0.91 -6.93
N ALA A 43 -11.73 0.72 -5.81
CA ALA A 43 -11.30 1.25 -4.53
C ALA A 43 -10.06 0.48 -4.03
N VAL A 44 -9.08 1.20 -3.51
CA VAL A 44 -7.83 0.64 -2.98
C VAL A 44 -8.10 -0.35 -1.85
N GLU A 45 -9.09 -0.04 -1.00
CA GLU A 45 -9.50 -0.89 0.13
C GLU A 45 -10.03 -2.26 -0.29
N GLN A 46 -10.51 -2.41 -1.52
CA GLN A 46 -10.97 -3.70 -2.06
C GLN A 46 -9.80 -4.60 -2.48
N VAL A 47 -8.62 -4.01 -2.73
CA VAL A 47 -7.46 -4.76 -3.20
C VAL A 47 -6.84 -5.56 -2.06
N GLN A 48 -6.71 -6.86 -2.25
CA GLN A 48 -6.08 -7.78 -1.31
C GLN A 48 -4.55 -7.70 -1.40
N TYR A 49 -4.01 -7.71 -2.61
CA TYR A 49 -2.58 -7.53 -2.84
C TYR A 49 -2.33 -7.15 -4.30
N PHE A 50 -1.15 -6.60 -4.54
CA PHE A 50 -0.59 -6.41 -5.85
C PHE A 50 0.58 -7.38 -6.04
N TYR A 51 0.70 -7.92 -7.25
CA TYR A 51 1.82 -8.78 -7.59
C TYR A 51 2.25 -8.64 -9.05
N ILE A 52 3.49 -9.03 -9.34
CA ILE A 52 3.98 -9.10 -10.72
C ILE A 52 3.70 -10.49 -11.28
N ALA A 53 2.96 -10.55 -12.38
CA ALA A 53 2.75 -11.75 -13.19
C ALA A 53 3.08 -11.40 -14.65
N GLU A 54 3.87 -12.22 -15.33
CA GLU A 54 4.19 -12.02 -16.76
C GLU A 54 4.73 -10.60 -17.10
N GLY A 55 5.48 -10.01 -16.16
CA GLY A 55 6.07 -8.67 -16.33
C GLY A 55 5.10 -7.49 -16.12
N VAL A 56 3.84 -7.75 -15.79
CA VAL A 56 2.84 -6.71 -15.46
C VAL A 56 2.41 -6.78 -14.01
N VAL A 57 2.02 -5.64 -13.44
CA VAL A 57 1.45 -5.58 -12.09
C VAL A 57 -0.06 -5.84 -12.16
N ARG A 58 -0.52 -6.74 -11.29
CA ARG A 58 -1.93 -7.07 -11.13
C ARG A 58 -2.40 -6.75 -9.72
N ALA A 59 -3.55 -6.09 -9.59
CA ALA A 59 -4.28 -5.92 -8.35
C ALA A 59 -5.32 -7.04 -8.21
N VAL A 60 -5.24 -7.83 -7.13
CA VAL A 60 -6.19 -8.90 -6.84
C VAL A 60 -7.26 -8.38 -5.89
N VAL A 61 -8.53 -8.57 -6.24
CA VAL A 61 -9.68 -8.10 -5.45
C VAL A 61 -10.37 -9.28 -4.76
N ASP A 62 -10.54 -10.37 -5.49
CA ASP A 62 -11.07 -11.65 -4.98
C ASP A 62 -10.41 -12.82 -5.75
N SER A 63 -10.88 -14.05 -5.53
CA SER A 63 -10.31 -15.27 -6.14
C SER A 63 -10.43 -15.32 -7.67
N GLU A 64 -11.38 -14.62 -8.26
CA GLU A 64 -11.67 -14.66 -9.70
C GLU A 64 -11.43 -13.31 -10.39
N CYS A 65 -11.29 -12.23 -9.60
CA CYS A 65 -11.19 -10.87 -10.09
C CYS A 65 -9.80 -10.27 -9.83
N SER A 66 -9.12 -9.90 -10.92
CA SER A 66 -7.91 -9.10 -10.87
C SER A 66 -7.79 -8.14 -12.04
N TYR A 67 -7.12 -7.02 -11.81
CA TYR A 67 -6.95 -5.93 -12.78
C TYR A 67 -5.48 -5.65 -13.04
N VAL A 68 -5.11 -5.40 -14.30
CA VAL A 68 -3.77 -4.90 -14.65
C VAL A 68 -3.68 -3.43 -14.24
N ILE A 69 -2.62 -3.08 -13.51
CA ILE A 69 -2.37 -1.71 -13.06
C ILE A 69 -1.16 -1.16 -13.81
N PRO A 70 -1.26 0.04 -14.43
CA PRO A 70 -0.18 0.63 -15.20
C PRO A 70 0.86 1.32 -14.30
N HIS A 71 1.20 0.71 -13.17
CA HIS A 71 2.19 1.21 -12.20
C HIS A 71 3.11 0.06 -11.79
N THR A 72 4.35 0.38 -11.46
CA THR A 72 5.25 -0.58 -10.81
C THR A 72 4.86 -0.79 -9.35
N LEU A 73 5.32 -1.88 -8.73
CA LEU A 73 5.07 -2.11 -7.30
C LEU A 73 5.78 -1.08 -6.41
N ASP A 74 6.85 -0.45 -6.90
CA ASP A 74 7.57 0.59 -6.16
C ASP A 74 6.80 1.93 -6.23
N GLU A 75 6.31 2.31 -7.41
CA GLU A 75 5.37 3.47 -7.55
C GLU A 75 4.10 3.28 -6.70
N LEU A 76 3.59 2.05 -6.62
CA LEU A 76 2.45 1.73 -5.75
C LEU A 76 2.81 1.86 -4.27
N THR A 77 4.03 1.49 -3.88
CA THR A 77 4.49 1.66 -2.49
C THR A 77 4.56 3.13 -2.10
N ASP A 78 4.94 4.01 -3.04
CA ASP A 78 5.03 5.46 -2.79
C ASP A 78 3.66 6.16 -2.73
N CYS A 79 2.65 5.66 -3.46
CA CYS A 79 1.34 6.30 -3.55
C CYS A 79 0.25 5.65 -2.68
N LEU A 80 0.47 4.46 -2.14
CA LEU A 80 -0.46 3.79 -1.24
C LEU A 80 -0.11 4.06 0.23
N ASP A 81 -1.12 3.98 1.09
CA ASP A 81 -0.93 4.20 2.52
C ASP A 81 -0.02 3.10 3.12
N PRO A 82 1.18 3.45 3.64
CA PRO A 82 2.10 2.48 4.20
C PRO A 82 1.58 1.86 5.51
N ALA A 83 0.56 2.43 6.16
CA ALA A 83 -0.10 1.79 7.29
C ALA A 83 -1.03 0.64 6.85
N LEU A 84 -1.47 0.66 5.59
CA LEU A 84 -2.38 -0.33 5.00
C LEU A 84 -1.66 -1.32 4.08
N PHE A 85 -0.56 -0.91 3.43
CA PHE A 85 0.16 -1.73 2.47
C PHE A 85 1.60 -1.99 2.89
N PHE A 86 2.08 -3.21 2.66
CA PHE A 86 3.45 -3.61 2.94
C PHE A 86 4.10 -4.29 1.75
N ARG A 87 5.23 -3.75 1.30
CA ARG A 87 6.05 -4.35 0.25
C ARG A 87 6.73 -5.61 0.79
N ALA A 88 6.13 -6.78 0.63
CA ALA A 88 6.63 -8.02 1.22
C ALA A 88 7.98 -8.48 0.65
N ASN A 89 8.11 -8.41 -0.68
CA ASN A 89 9.33 -8.77 -1.41
C ASN A 89 9.28 -8.14 -2.82
N ARG A 90 10.13 -8.56 -3.77
CA ARG A 90 10.14 -8.00 -5.14
C ARG A 90 8.87 -8.33 -5.94
N GLN A 91 8.17 -9.41 -5.62
CA GLN A 91 6.98 -9.84 -6.36
C GLN A 91 5.67 -9.37 -5.74
N TYR A 92 5.62 -9.05 -4.44
CA TYR A 92 4.35 -8.81 -3.73
C TYR A 92 4.32 -7.49 -2.93
N LEU A 93 3.16 -6.83 -2.97
CA LEU A 93 2.76 -5.70 -2.12
C LEU A 93 1.40 -6.05 -1.52
N LEU A 94 1.34 -6.20 -0.19
CA LEU A 94 0.21 -6.81 0.49
C LEU A 94 -0.66 -5.77 1.17
N SER A 95 -1.98 -5.92 1.09
CA SER A 95 -2.88 -5.22 2.01
C SER A 95 -2.84 -5.88 3.39
N ARG A 96 -2.87 -5.07 4.44
CA ARG A 96 -2.95 -5.52 5.83
C ARG A 96 -4.19 -6.36 6.10
N SER A 97 -5.32 -6.02 5.45
CA SER A 97 -6.58 -6.73 5.61
C SER A 97 -6.60 -8.10 4.91
N ALA A 98 -5.68 -8.35 3.97
CA ALA A 98 -5.61 -9.61 3.22
C ALA A 98 -4.88 -10.73 3.95
N ILE A 99 -4.11 -10.40 4.99
CA ILE A 99 -3.36 -11.38 5.77
C ILE A 99 -4.35 -12.23 6.59
N ARG A 100 -4.24 -13.54 6.45
CA ARG A 100 -5.04 -14.52 7.19
C ARG A 100 -4.29 -14.98 8.43
N ASP A 101 -3.05 -15.44 8.24
CA ASP A 101 -2.18 -15.94 9.29
C ASP A 101 -0.71 -15.91 8.84
N LEU A 102 0.19 -16.21 9.77
CA LEU A 102 1.65 -16.17 9.59
C LEU A 102 2.27 -17.47 10.11
N ASP A 103 3.13 -18.09 9.30
CA ASP A 103 3.93 -19.24 9.75
C ASP A 103 5.37 -18.82 10.01
N LEU A 104 5.96 -19.41 11.05
CA LEU A 104 7.41 -19.41 11.23
C LEU A 104 8.02 -20.27 10.12
N TRP A 105 8.97 -19.69 9.39
CA TRP A 105 9.66 -20.36 8.30
C TRP A 105 11.15 -20.50 8.62
N PHE A 106 11.80 -21.44 7.93
CA PHE A 106 13.22 -21.73 8.09
C PHE A 106 14.10 -20.46 8.02
N ASN A 107 15.21 -20.47 8.77
CA ASN A 107 16.15 -19.33 8.90
C ASN A 107 15.51 -18.04 9.45
N ASN A 108 14.59 -18.17 10.41
CA ASN A 108 13.87 -17.05 11.03
C ASN A 108 13.19 -16.15 9.98
N ARG A 109 12.67 -16.74 8.92
CA ARG A 109 11.82 -16.05 7.95
C ARG A 109 10.37 -16.17 8.39
N LEU A 110 9.50 -15.33 7.84
CA LEU A 110 8.05 -15.49 7.97
C LEU A 110 7.45 -15.87 6.63
N SER A 111 6.51 -16.81 6.64
CA SER A 111 5.61 -17.08 5.53
C SER A 111 4.30 -16.37 5.80
N VAL A 112 3.83 -15.56 4.86
CA VAL A 112 2.56 -14.85 4.98
C VAL A 112 1.51 -15.61 4.18
N ASN A 113 0.44 -16.03 4.85
CA ASN A 113 -0.68 -16.69 4.21
C ASN A 113 -1.83 -15.69 4.05
N LEU A 114 -2.33 -15.56 2.83
CA LEU A 114 -3.38 -14.61 2.48
C LEU A 114 -4.76 -15.29 2.50
N ARG A 115 -5.80 -14.47 2.64
CA ARG A 115 -7.20 -14.90 2.52
C ARG A 115 -7.52 -15.41 1.11
N ILE A 116 -7.02 -14.70 0.10
CA ILE A 116 -7.00 -15.15 -1.29
C ILE A 116 -5.63 -15.78 -1.57
N PRO A 117 -5.54 -17.11 -1.78
CA PRO A 117 -4.26 -17.79 -1.96
C PRO A 117 -3.49 -17.33 -3.19
N THR A 118 -2.17 -17.39 -3.10
CA THR A 118 -1.23 -17.19 -4.21
C THR A 118 -0.64 -18.53 -4.64
N GLU A 119 -0.19 -18.62 -5.89
CA GLU A 119 0.53 -19.81 -6.39
C GLU A 119 1.87 -19.97 -5.65
N ASP A 120 2.61 -18.88 -5.50
CA ASP A 120 3.89 -18.85 -4.81
C ASP A 120 3.74 -18.50 -3.33
N LYS A 121 4.64 -19.04 -2.52
CA LYS A 121 4.74 -18.70 -1.09
C LYS A 121 5.33 -17.30 -0.89
N ILE A 122 4.63 -16.47 -0.12
CA ILE A 122 5.08 -15.11 0.20
C ILE A 122 5.99 -15.14 1.41
N LEU A 123 7.29 -14.96 1.18
CA LEU A 123 8.29 -15.00 2.24
C LEU A 123 8.84 -13.62 2.57
N ILE A 124 8.81 -13.26 3.85
CA ILE A 124 9.51 -12.11 4.40
C ILE A 124 10.94 -12.54 4.77
N SER A 125 11.93 -11.75 4.36
CA SER A 125 13.33 -12.04 4.67
C SER A 125 13.62 -11.81 6.16
N LYS A 126 14.61 -12.53 6.72
CA LYS A 126 15.03 -12.42 8.12
C LYS A 126 15.23 -10.97 8.57
N VAL A 127 15.86 -10.15 7.72
CA VAL A 127 16.17 -8.74 8.02
C VAL A 127 14.93 -7.84 8.09
N ARG A 128 13.82 -8.22 7.45
CA ARG A 128 12.55 -7.46 7.44
C ARG A 128 11.46 -8.05 8.31
N VAL A 129 11.73 -9.16 9.02
CA VAL A 129 10.74 -9.79 9.91
C VAL A 129 10.30 -8.82 11.02
N ASN A 130 11.24 -8.10 11.64
CA ASN A 130 10.89 -7.16 12.71
C ASN A 130 10.08 -5.98 12.17
N GLU A 131 10.51 -5.41 11.04
CA GLU A 131 9.78 -4.35 10.32
C GLU A 131 8.34 -4.77 10.01
N PHE A 132 8.16 -5.97 9.44
CA PHE A 132 6.84 -6.51 9.13
C PHE A 132 5.97 -6.71 10.38
N LYS A 133 6.55 -7.24 11.46
CA LYS A 133 5.83 -7.44 12.73
C LYS A 133 5.35 -6.11 13.30
N THR A 134 6.24 -5.12 13.41
CA THR A 134 5.89 -3.77 13.90
C THR A 134 4.83 -3.11 13.02
N TRP A 135 4.95 -3.24 11.70
CA TRP A 135 3.93 -2.75 10.77
C TRP A 135 2.56 -3.41 11.01
N PHE A 136 2.53 -4.73 11.22
CA PHE A 136 1.30 -5.47 11.40
C PHE A 136 0.67 -5.30 12.80
N SER A 137 1.46 -5.15 13.87
CA SER A 137 0.96 -4.87 15.24
C SER A 137 0.53 -3.42 15.42
N GLY A 138 1.17 -2.48 14.72
CA GLY A 138 0.95 -1.04 14.89
C GLY A 138 1.68 -0.42 16.08
N TYR A 139 2.61 -1.15 16.73
CA TYR A 139 3.47 -0.70 17.82
C TYR A 139 4.66 -1.66 18.02
#